data_AF-U9SS09-F1
#
_entry.id   AF-U9SS09-F1
#
_cell.length_a   1.000
_cell.length_b   1.000
_cell.length_c   1.000
_cell.angle_alpha   90.00
_cell.angle_beta   90.00
_cell.angle_gamma   90.00
#
_symmetry.space_group_name_H-M   'P 1'
#
loop_
_entity.id
_entity.type
_entity.pdbx_description
1 polymer ?
#
loop_
_entity_poly.entity_id
_entity_poly.type
_entity_poly.pdbx_seq_one_letter_code
_entity_poly.pdbx_strand_id
1 'polypeptide(L)' 'MSNLNKDILHSIFEELQDDGNSLYNLLSVDIVWSETIIPILWRNPWKYFNDKKNETISREEKRFLL' A
#
# COMPACT_ATOMS: atom_id res chain seq x y z
N MET A 1 19.78 -3.26 -2.30
CA MET A 1 19.80 -3.55 -0.85
C MET A 1 19.47 -5.03 -0.67
N SER A 2 20.47 -5.89 -0.56
CA SER A 2 20.30 -7.34 -0.78
C SER A 2 20.26 -8.20 0.49
N ASN A 3 20.38 -7.62 1.69
CA ASN A 3 20.49 -8.38 2.96
C ASN A 3 19.40 -8.02 3.99
N LEU A 4 18.26 -7.45 3.59
CA LEU A 4 17.14 -7.36 4.54
C LEU A 4 16.45 -8.71 4.58
N ASN A 5 16.40 -9.33 5.76
CA ASN A 5 15.72 -10.61 5.95
C ASN A 5 14.25 -10.46 5.52
N LYS A 6 13.75 -11.42 4.72
CA LYS A 6 12.34 -11.50 4.30
C LYS A 6 11.39 -11.43 5.51
N ASP A 7 11.80 -11.97 6.66
CA ASP A 7 11.02 -11.89 7.90
C ASP A 7 10.84 -10.44 8.38
N ILE A 8 11.88 -9.61 8.27
CA ILE A 8 11.84 -8.20 8.67
C ILE A 8 10.96 -7.42 7.68
N LEU A 9 11.11 -7.67 6.37
CA LEU A 9 10.26 -7.07 5.34
C LEU A 9 8.78 -7.41 5.59
N HIS A 10 8.49 -8.67 5.91
CA HIS A 10 7.14 -9.11 6.21
C HIS A 10 6.54 -8.34 7.39
N SER A 11 7.26 -8.22 8.51
CA SER A 11 6.79 -7.45 9.67
C SER A 11 6.49 -5.98 9.33
N ILE A 12 7.36 -5.33 8.54
CA ILE A 12 7.15 -3.94 8.10
C ILE A 12 5.88 -3.84 7.24
N PHE A 13 5.69 -4.77 6.30
CA PHE A 13 4.53 -4.73 5.40
C PHE A 13 3.21 -5.12 6.08
N GLU A 14 3.24 -5.96 7.11
CA GLU A 14 2.07 -6.20 7.96
C GLU A 14 1.63 -4.93 8.69
N GLU A 15 2.58 -4.17 9.24
CA GLU A 15 2.28 -2.89 9.90
C GLU A 15 1.72 -1.84 8.90
N LEU A 16 2.18 -1.90 7.65
CA LEU A 16 1.68 -1.06 6.56
C LEU A 16 0.44 -1.62 5.84
N GLN A 17 -0.11 -2.76 6.28
CA GLN A 17 -1.20 -3.44 5.55
C GLN A 17 -2.47 -2.59 5.44
N ASP A 18 -2.71 -1.65 6.34
CA ASP A 18 -3.86 -0.74 6.27
C ASP A 18 -3.68 0.40 5.26
N ASP A 19 -2.44 0.73 4.90
CA ASP A 19 -2.12 1.76 3.89
C ASP A 19 -1.80 1.11 2.55
N GLY A 20 -2.85 0.83 1.77
CA GLY A 20 -2.72 0.26 0.44
C GLY A 20 -1.88 1.10 -0.51
N ASN A 21 -1.99 2.42 -0.44
CA ASN A 21 -1.23 3.32 -1.32
C ASN A 21 0.28 3.18 -1.07
N SER A 22 0.69 3.11 0.20
CA SER A 22 2.08 2.84 0.56
C SER A 22 2.57 1.48 0.06
N LEU A 23 1.78 0.41 0.25
CA LEU A 23 2.12 -0.92 -0.27
C LEU A 23 2.28 -0.93 -1.80
N TYR A 24 1.40 -0.25 -2.54
CA TYR A 24 1.50 -0.13 -4.00
C TYR A 24 2.79 0.59 -4.45
N ASN A 25 3.19 1.66 -3.76
CA ASN A 25 4.43 2.37 -4.07
C ASN A 25 5.66 1.47 -3.86
N LEU A 26 5.63 0.63 -2.81
CA LEU A 26 6.73 -0.26 -2.46
C LEU A 26 6.92 -1.43 -3.47
N LEU A 27 5.90 -1.79 -4.26
CA LEU A 27 6.03 -2.76 -5.35
C LEU A 27 7.05 -2.34 -6.42
N SER A 28 7.30 -1.04 -6.57
CA SER A 28 8.21 -0.49 -7.59
C SER A 28 9.65 -0.32 -7.09
N VAL A 29 9.93 -0.65 -5.82
CA VAL A 29 11.24 -0.41 -5.18
C VAL A 29 12.24 -1.50 -5.53
N ASP A 30 11.85 -2.77 -5.39
CA ASP A 30 12.70 -3.93 -5.63
C ASP A 30 11.84 -5.20 -5.82
N ILE A 31 12.34 -6.18 -6.56
CA ILE A 31 11.62 -7.43 -6.82
C ILE A 31 11.37 -8.24 -5.54
N VAL A 32 12.29 -8.22 -4.57
CA VAL A 32 12.16 -8.92 -3.29
C VAL A 32 11.00 -8.33 -2.46
N TRP A 33 10.82 -7.02 -2.53
CA TRP A 33 9.74 -6.31 -1.86
C TRP A 33 8.41 -6.66 -2.53
N SER A 34 8.39 -6.64 -3.86
CA SER A 34 7.20 -7.06 -4.62
C SER A 34 6.79 -8.50 -4.30
N GLU A 35 7.73 -9.44 -4.20
CA GLU A 35 7.44 -10.84 -3.83
C GLU A 35 6.74 -10.97 -2.47
N THR A 36 7.06 -10.10 -1.51
CA THR A 36 6.51 -10.14 -0.15
C THR A 36 5.20 -9.34 -0.03
N ILE A 37 5.06 -8.23 -0.75
CA ILE A 37 3.88 -7.37 -0.71
C ILE A 37 2.70 -7.99 -1.47
N ILE A 38 2.95 -8.69 -2.58
CA ILE A 38 1.88 -9.31 -3.39
C ILE A 38 0.98 -10.20 -2.52
N PRO A 39 1.47 -11.21 -1.77
CA PRO A 39 0.64 -12.02 -0.87
C PRO A 39 -0.19 -11.20 0.13
N ILE A 40 0.37 -10.10 0.66
CA ILE A 40 -0.29 -9.24 1.65
C ILE A 40 -1.48 -8.50 1.03
N LEU A 41 -1.30 -7.95 -0.17
CA LEU A 41 -2.38 -7.30 -0.93
C LEU A 41 -3.47 -8.31 -1.34
N TRP A 42 -3.07 -9.52 -1.77
CA TRP A 42 -4.00 -10.57 -2.20
C TRP A 42 -4.78 -11.21 -1.05
N ARG A 43 -4.39 -11.01 0.21
CA ARG A 43 -5.15 -11.48 1.38
C ARG A 43 -6.55 -10.83 1.44
N ASN A 44 -6.66 -9.57 1.04
CA ASN A 44 -7.95 -8.88 0.90
C ASN A 44 -7.88 -7.87 -0.26
N PRO A 45 -8.06 -8.32 -1.51
CA PRO A 45 -7.89 -7.46 -2.68
C PRO A 45 -8.90 -6.30 -2.70
N TRP A 46 -10.09 -6.50 -2.11
CA TRP A 46 -11.18 -5.51 -2.10
C TRP A 46 -10.95 -4.36 -1.12
N LYS A 47 -10.05 -4.52 -0.15
CA LYS A 47 -9.77 -3.52 0.90
C LYS A 47 -9.44 -2.15 0.31
N TYR A 48 -8.63 -2.13 -0.74
CA TYR A 48 -8.07 -0.89 -1.31
C TYR A 48 -8.88 -0.32 -2.48
N PHE A 49 -9.99 -0.95 -2.86
CA PHE A 49 -10.85 -0.44 -3.95
C PHE A 49 -11.74 0.71 -3.51
N ASN A 50 -12.12 0.77 -2.21
CA ASN A 50 -13.06 1.78 -1.71
C ASN A 50 -12.40 3.09 -1.25
N ASP A 51 -11.12 3.08 -0.89
CA ASP A 51 -10.44 4.26 -0.31
C ASP A 51 -10.27 5.41 -1.32
N LYS A 52 -10.19 5.10 -2.62
CA LYS A 52 -10.10 6.13 -3.68
C LYS A 52 -11.33 7.03 -3.75
N LYS A 53 -12.50 6.55 -3.31
CA LYS A 53 -13.74 7.32 -3.40
C LYS A 53 -13.75 8.47 -2.40
N ASN A 54 -13.21 8.26 -1.20
CA ASN A 54 -13.25 9.24 -0.12
C ASN A 54 -12.18 10.34 -0.28
N GLU A 55 -10.99 9.99 -0.79
CA GLU A 55 -9.96 11.00 -1.10
C GLU A 55 -10.40 11.95 -2.21
N THR A 56 -11.05 11.42 -3.25
CA THR A 56 -11.52 12.22 -4.39
C THR A 56 -12.61 13.20 -3.98
N ILE A 57 -13.58 12.75 -3.18
CA ILE A 57 -14.64 13.61 -2.63
C ILE A 57 -14.02 14.73 -1.77
N SER A 58 -13.05 14.41 -0.89
CA SER A 58 -12.39 15.44 -0.06
C SER A 58 -11.55 16.44 -0.86
N ARG A 59 -10.94 16.01 -1.98
CA ARG A 59 -10.15 16.89 -2.87
C ARG A 59 -11.04 17.82 -3.67
N GLU A 60 -12.21 17.35 -4.11
CA GLU A 60 -13.22 18.18 -4.77
C GLU A 60 -13.80 19.20 -3.79
N GLU A 61 -14.20 18.79 -2.59
CA GLU A 61 -14.68 19.71 -1.55
C GLU A 61 -13.64 20.78 -1.19
N LYS A 62 -12.36 20.41 -1.05
CA LYS A 62 -11.27 21.38 -0.84
C LYS A 62 -11.03 22.32 -2.02
N ARG A 63 -11.32 21.88 -3.26
CA ARG A 63 -11.24 22.74 -4.46
C ARG A 63 -12.34 23.79 -4.52
N PHE A 64 -13.51 23.52 -3.93
CA PHE A 64 -14.61 24.48 -3.88
C PHE A 64 -14.50 25.49 -2.74
N LEU A 65 -13.57 25.28 -1.80
CA LEU A 65 -13.32 26.13 -0.64
C LEU A 65 -12.12 27.08 -0.80
N LEU A 66 -11.43 27.05 -1.95
CA LEU A 66 -10.39 28.01 -2.39
C LEU A 66 -10.90 28.81 -3.58
#